data_AF-A0AAJ2N5Y1-F1
#
_entry.id   AF-A0AAJ2N5Y1-F1
#
_cell.length_a   1.000
_cell.length_b   1.000
_cell.length_c   1.000
_cell.angle_alpha   90.00
_cell.angle_beta   90.00
_cell.angle_gamma   90.00
#
_symmetry.space_group_name_H-M   'P 1'
#
loop_
_entity.id
_entity.type
_entity.pdbx_description
1 polymer ?
#
loop_
_entity_poly.entity_id
_entity_poly.type
_entity_poly.pdbx_seq_one_letter_code
_entity_poly.pdbx_strand_id
1 'polypeptide(L)'
;MSYRDELALKHALLESIEACFDIANHIISAFDFRRPMSYSDAFEVLKENRIIYKKLDERLKEMAEFRNFLVHRYAFVKKEKLVEIVKQDIKDIKEFVKVVLKLIKK
;
A
#
# COMPACT_ATOMS: atom_id res chain seq x y z
N MET A 1 17.64 -4.56 17.24
CA MET A 1 17.24 -3.52 16.26
C MET A 1 17.58 -2.16 16.83
N SER A 2 18.55 -1.47 16.24
CA SER A 2 18.97 -0.11 16.58
C SER A 2 17.89 0.92 16.21
N TYR A 3 17.96 2.15 16.74
CA TYR A 3 17.11 3.28 16.30
C TYR A 3 17.26 3.53 14.79
N ARG A 4 18.48 3.35 14.26
CA ARG A 4 18.76 3.48 12.83
C ARG A 4 18.03 2.44 11.99
N ASP A 5 17.97 1.20 12.49
CA ASP A 5 17.24 0.11 11.81
C ASP A 5 15.74 0.36 11.80
N GLU A 6 15.21 0.93 12.89
CA GLU A 6 13.78 1.30 12.99
C GLU A 6 13.42 2.39 11.97
N LEU A 7 14.24 3.43 11.87
CA LEU A 7 14.06 4.51 10.89
C LEU A 7 14.15 3.96 9.47
N ALA A 8 15.15 3.12 9.18
CA ALA A 8 15.32 2.49 7.86
C ALA A 8 14.11 1.63 7.49
N LEU A 9 13.60 0.83 8.43
CA LEU A 9 12.43 -0.03 8.20
C LEU A 9 11.18 0.80 7.88
N LYS A 10 10.94 1.88 8.63
CA LYS A 10 9.82 2.79 8.40
C LYS A 10 9.91 3.46 7.04
N HIS A 11 11.08 4.00 6.69
CA HIS A 11 11.29 4.62 5.38
C HIS A 11 11.06 3.63 4.25
N ALA A 12 11.63 2.43 4.33
CA ALA A 12 11.44 1.41 3.31
C ALA A 12 9.95 1.03 3.14
N LEU A 13 9.19 0.96 4.23
CA LEU A 13 7.75 0.71 4.18
C LEU A 13 7.01 1.86 3.49
N LEU A 14 7.25 3.10 3.89
CA LEU A 14 6.59 4.28 3.31
C LEU A 14 6.84 4.37 1.80
N GLU A 15 8.09 4.21 1.36
CA GLU A 15 8.48 4.17 -0.06
C GLU A 15 7.76 3.05 -0.81
N SER A 16 7.64 1.86 -0.20
CA SER A 16 6.97 0.72 -0.84
C SER A 16 5.45 0.96 -0.99
N ILE A 17 4.83 1.63 -0.02
CA ILE A 17 3.40 2.00 -0.09
C ILE A 17 3.17 3.05 -1.18
N GLU A 18 4.05 4.06 -1.27
CA GLU A 18 3.99 5.09 -2.30
C GLU A 18 4.13 4.49 -3.70
N ALA A 19 5.08 3.57 -3.90
CA ALA A 19 5.23 2.85 -5.16
C ALA A 19 3.98 2.04 -5.55
N CYS A 20 3.28 1.42 -4.57
CA CYS A 20 2.02 0.74 -4.85
C CYS A 20 0.94 1.70 -5.34
N PHE A 21 0.88 2.91 -4.77
CA PHE A 21 -0.05 3.94 -5.17
C PHE A 21 0.26 4.47 -6.58
N ASP A 22 1.52 4.71 -6.88
CA ASP A 22 1.96 5.13 -8.22
C ASP A 22 1.58 4.11 -9.29
N ILE A 23 1.80 2.82 -9.02
CA ILE A 23 1.37 1.73 -9.89
C ILE A 23 -0.16 1.74 -10.06
N ALA A 24 -0.92 1.90 -8.98
CA ALA A 24 -2.37 1.96 -9.05
C ALA A 24 -2.85 3.13 -9.92
N ASN A 25 -2.30 4.34 -9.73
CA ASN A 25 -2.62 5.50 -10.54
C ASN A 25 -2.23 5.32 -12.00
N HIS A 26 -1.08 4.70 -12.26
CA HIS A 26 -0.65 4.41 -13.62
C HIS A 26 -1.63 3.47 -14.32
N ILE A 27 -2.09 2.41 -13.65
CA ILE A 27 -3.12 1.51 -14.16
C ILE A 27 -4.43 2.28 -14.42
N ILE A 28 -4.89 3.07 -13.44
CA ILE A 28 -6.11 3.87 -13.57
C ILE A 28 -6.05 4.78 -14.81
N SER A 29 -4.92 5.46 -15.00
CA SER A 29 -4.71 6.33 -16.17
C SER A 29 -4.60 5.55 -17.47
N ALA A 30 -3.97 4.37 -17.47
CA ALA A 30 -3.78 3.57 -18.68
C ALA A 30 -5.09 2.96 -19.20
N PHE A 31 -6.03 2.67 -18.31
CA PHE A 31 -7.33 2.09 -18.65
C PHE A 31 -8.49 3.10 -18.64
N ASP A 32 -8.20 4.39 -18.51
CA ASP A 32 -9.18 5.49 -18.47
C ASP A 32 -10.29 5.28 -17.43
N PHE A 33 -9.91 4.79 -16.24
CA PHE A 33 -10.84 4.66 -15.12
C PHE A 33 -11.10 6.01 -14.44
N ARG A 34 -12.12 6.04 -13.56
CA ARG A 34 -12.41 7.27 -12.79
C ARG A 34 -11.18 7.70 -11.98
N ARG A 35 -10.97 9.00 -11.88
CA ARG A 35 -9.88 9.58 -11.10
C ARG A 35 -10.07 9.29 -9.60
N PRO A 36 -9.04 8.81 -8.89
CA PRO A 36 -9.13 8.61 -7.46
C PRO A 36 -9.03 9.94 -6.70
N MET A 37 -9.77 10.03 -5.59
CA MET A 37 -9.81 11.19 -4.70
C MET A 37 -8.84 11.08 -3.51
N SER A 38 -8.30 9.89 -3.26
CA SER A 38 -7.36 9.60 -2.17
C SER A 38 -6.56 8.31 -2.46
N TYR A 39 -5.58 8.01 -1.60
CA TYR A 39 -4.84 6.74 -1.64
C TYR A 39 -5.75 5.52 -1.52
N SER A 40 -6.65 5.54 -0.53
CA SER A 40 -7.63 4.47 -0.33
C SER A 40 -8.59 4.36 -1.51
N ASP A 41 -8.93 5.49 -2.14
CA ASP A 41 -9.82 5.51 -3.31
C ASP A 41 -9.14 4.95 -4.58
N ALA A 42 -7.81 5.07 -4.72
CA ALA A 42 -7.11 4.43 -5.84
C ALA A 42 -7.28 2.90 -5.84
N PHE A 43 -7.19 2.28 -4.66
CA PHE A 43 -7.46 0.83 -4.55
C PHE A 43 -8.93 0.49 -4.77
N GLU A 44 -9.85 1.37 -4.34
CA GLU A 44 -11.29 1.20 -4.62
C GLU A 44 -11.56 1.19 -6.14
N VAL A 45 -10.97 2.12 -6.89
CA VAL A 45 -11.10 2.18 -8.36
C VAL A 45 -10.60 0.89 -9.01
N LEU A 46 -9.47 0.34 -8.54
CA LEU A 46 -8.96 -0.93 -9.05
C LEU A 46 -9.91 -2.10 -8.75
N LYS A 47 -10.57 -2.09 -7.59
CA LYS A 47 -11.55 -3.12 -7.22
C LYS A 47 -12.83 -3.00 -8.04
N GLU A 48 -13.35 -1.78 -8.22
CA GLU A 48 -14.52 -1.50 -9.06
C GLU A 48 -14.34 -2.08 -10.47
N ASN A 49 -13.13 -1.95 -11.03
CA ASN A 49 -12.75 -2.46 -12.34
C ASN A 49 -12.23 -3.92 -12.33
N ARG A 50 -12.42 -4.64 -11.22
CA ARG A 50 -12.06 -6.06 -11.05
C ARG A 50 -10.57 -6.37 -11.29
N ILE A 51 -9.70 -5.37 -11.17
CA ILE A 51 -8.25 -5.56 -11.24
C ILE A 51 -7.78 -6.27 -9.97
N ILE A 52 -8.26 -5.82 -8.80
CA ILE A 52 -8.02 -6.45 -7.51
C ILE A 52 -9.33 -6.98 -6.91
N TYR A 53 -9.23 -7.97 -6.03
CA TYR A 53 -10.38 -8.54 -5.35
C TYR A 53 -10.66 -7.82 -4.02
N LYS A 54 -11.91 -7.88 -3.53
CA LYS A 54 -12.40 -7.12 -2.37
C LYS A 54 -11.50 -7.21 -1.12
N LYS A 55 -11.08 -8.41 -0.74
CA LYS A 55 -10.24 -8.60 0.46
C LYS A 55 -8.80 -8.07 0.28
N LEU A 56 -8.31 -7.90 -0.95
CA LEU A 56 -7.04 -7.22 -1.19
C LEU A 56 -7.22 -5.70 -1.11
N ASP A 57 -8.30 -5.16 -1.67
CA ASP A 57 -8.68 -3.75 -1.54
C ASP A 57 -8.77 -3.30 -0.07
N GLU A 58 -9.51 -4.05 0.76
CA GLU A 58 -9.66 -3.76 2.19
C GLU A 58 -8.30 -3.65 2.91
N ARG A 59 -7.40 -4.60 2.66
CA ARG A 59 -6.05 -4.59 3.26
C ARG A 59 -5.16 -3.46 2.73
N LEU A 60 -5.22 -3.15 1.44
CA LEU A 60 -4.43 -2.07 0.85
C LEU A 60 -4.90 -0.68 1.36
N LYS A 61 -6.19 -0.54 1.65
CA LYS A 61 -6.73 0.66 2.31
C LYS A 61 -6.26 0.79 3.75
N GLU A 62 -6.30 -0.29 4.53
CA GLU A 62 -5.76 -0.30 5.89
C GLU A 62 -4.27 0.09 5.89
N MET A 63 -3.49 -0.44 4.94
CA MET A 63 -2.09 -0.06 4.74
C MET A 63 -1.92 1.42 4.40
N ALA A 64 -2.77 1.99 3.53
CA ALA A 64 -2.74 3.42 3.18
C ALA A 64 -3.09 4.32 4.38
N GLU A 65 -4.06 3.94 5.19
CA GLU A 65 -4.39 4.63 6.44
C GLU A 65 -3.24 4.55 7.46
N PHE A 66 -2.58 3.39 7.54
CA PHE A 66 -1.42 3.20 8.39
C PHE A 66 -0.24 4.08 7.97
N ARG A 67 0.02 4.25 6.68
CA ARG A 67 1.02 5.22 6.17
C ARG A 67 0.73 6.62 6.72
N ASN A 68 -0.52 7.08 6.64
CA ASN A 68 -0.90 8.39 7.17
C ASN A 68 -0.69 8.48 8.68
N PHE A 69 -1.04 7.43 9.41
CA PHE A 69 -0.79 7.35 10.84
C PHE A 69 0.71 7.40 11.18
N LEU A 70 1.55 6.67 10.45
CA LEU A 70 3.00 6.68 10.65
C LEU A 70 3.60 8.07 10.42
N VAL A 71 3.19 8.75 9.35
CA VAL A 71 3.69 10.10 9.03
C VAL A 71 3.27 11.13 10.08
N HIS A 72 2.02 11.09 10.55
CA HIS A 72 1.48 12.12 11.46
C HIS A 72 1.68 11.84 12.96
N ARG A 73 1.81 10.57 13.38
CA ARG A 73 1.87 10.17 14.81
C ARG A 73 3.15 9.39 15.15
N TYR A 74 4.21 9.65 14.40
CA TYR A 74 5.53 8.99 14.43
C TYR A 74 6.13 8.81 15.84
N ALA A 75 5.84 9.73 16.77
CA ALA A 75 6.41 9.76 18.12
C ALA A 75 5.87 8.70 19.10
N PHE A 76 4.74 8.03 18.80
CA PHE A 76 4.02 7.21 19.78
C PHE A 76 3.89 5.72 19.44
N VAL A 77 4.51 5.25 18.35
CA VAL A 77 4.38 3.85 17.91
C VAL A 77 5.38 2.97 18.65
N LYS A 78 4.89 2.03 19.45
CA LYS A 78 5.71 0.98 20.07
C LYS A 78 6.35 0.10 18.98
N LYS A 79 7.62 -0.20 19.17
CA LYS A 79 8.48 -0.91 18.21
C LYS A 79 7.97 -2.30 17.84
N GLU A 80 7.41 -3.03 18.78
CA GLU A 80 6.88 -4.38 18.57
C GLU A 80 5.71 -4.34 17.58
N LYS A 81 4.82 -3.36 17.76
CA LYS A 81 3.66 -3.14 16.90
C LYS A 81 4.07 -2.71 15.49
N LEU A 82 5.14 -1.93 15.36
CA LEU A 82 5.70 -1.55 14.06
C LEU A 82 6.16 -2.78 13.26
N VAL A 83 6.90 -3.69 13.89
CA VAL A 83 7.43 -4.89 13.21
C VAL A 83 6.30 -5.81 12.75
N GLU A 84 5.24 -5.94 13.54
CA GLU A 84 4.06 -6.73 13.16
C GLU A 84 3.36 -6.14 11.94
N ILE A 85 3.13 -4.83 11.93
CA ILE A 85 2.45 -4.16 10.83
C ILE A 85 3.29 -4.21 9.56
N VAL A 86 4.59 -3.92 9.64
CA VAL A 86 5.50 -4.02 8.49
C VAL A 86 5.45 -5.43 7.89
N LYS A 87 5.44 -6.48 8.71
CA LYS A 87 5.33 -7.87 8.21
C LYS A 87 4.01 -8.14 7.50
N GLN A 88 2.92 -7.52 7.96
CA GLN A 88 1.61 -7.65 7.34
C GLN A 88 1.56 -6.88 6.02
N ASP A 89 1.94 -5.61 6.01
CA ASP A 89 1.96 -4.76 4.83
C ASP A 89 2.84 -5.34 3.72
N ILE A 90 4.00 -5.92 4.05
CA ILE A 90 4.87 -6.58 3.06
C ILE A 90 4.14 -7.75 2.36
N LYS A 91 3.28 -8.49 3.06
CA LYS A 91 2.50 -9.57 2.43
C LYS A 91 1.47 -9.00 1.47
N ASP A 92 0.82 -7.90 1.86
CA ASP A 92 -0.22 -7.26 1.08
C ASP A 92 0.36 -6.60 -0.18
N ILE A 93 1.52 -5.94 -0.06
CA ILE A 93 2.31 -5.42 -1.19
C ILE A 93 2.70 -6.55 -2.15
N LYS A 94 3.26 -7.65 -1.64
CA LYS A 94 3.64 -8.79 -2.48
C LYS A 94 2.45 -9.37 -3.23
N GLU A 95 1.29 -9.38 -2.61
CA GLU A 95 0.07 -9.86 -3.25
C GLU A 95 -0.44 -8.90 -4.32
N PHE A 96 -0.42 -7.60 -4.05
CA PHE A 96 -0.73 -6.56 -5.05
C PHE A 96 0.18 -6.68 -6.28
N VAL A 97 1.50 -6.78 -6.08
CA VAL A 97 2.48 -6.96 -7.16
C VAL A 97 2.18 -8.21 -7.98
N LYS A 98 1.79 -9.33 -7.36
CA LYS A 98 1.40 -10.54 -8.09
C LYS A 98 0.18 -10.31 -8.99
N VAL A 99 -0.79 -9.54 -8.53
CA VAL A 99 -1.99 -9.21 -9.32
C VAL A 99 -1.60 -8.32 -10.51
N VAL A 100 -0.80 -7.27 -10.27
CA VAL A 100 -0.32 -6.36 -11.33
C VAL A 100 0.51 -7.11 -12.38
N LEU A 101 1.42 -7.99 -11.96
CA LEU A 101 2.22 -8.79 -12.90
C LEU A 101 1.37 -9.73 -13.75
N LYS A 102 0.25 -10.24 -13.23
CA LYS A 102 -0.70 -11.03 -14.01
C LYS A 102 -1.48 -10.19 -15.01
N LEU A 103 -1.73 -8.92 -14.69
CA LEU A 103 -2.38 -7.96 -15.59
C LEU A 103 -1.47 -7.66 -16.80
N ILE A 104 -0.18 -7.42 -16.57
CA ILE A 104 0.80 -7.08 -17.63
C ILE A 104 1.08 -8.26 -18.57
N LYS A 105 0.99 -9.49 -18.07
CA LYS A 105 1.25 -10.71 -18.86
C LYS A 105 0.06 -11.14 -19.73
N LYS A 106 -1.07 -10.44 -19.65
CA LYS A 106 -2.21 -10.63 -20.56
C LYS A 106 -2.07 -9.71 -21.75
#